data_AF-A0A4V4N885-F1
#
_entry.id   AF-A0A4V4N885-F1
#
_cell.length_a   1.000
_cell.length_b   1.000
_cell.length_c   1.000
_cell.angle_alpha   90.00
_cell.angle_beta   90.00
_cell.angle_gamma   90.00
#
_symmetry.space_group_name_H-M   'P 1'
#
loop_
_entity.id
_entity.type
_entity.pdbx_description
1 polymer ?
#
loop_
_entity_poly.entity_id
_entity_poly.type
_entity_poly.pdbx_seq_one_letter_code
_entity_poly.pdbx_strand_id
1 'polypeptide(L)'
;MKRICCVLALALPLVAQAAPSWQSSMSTPVIELGVRDKYGELGDYTARFEVTGPNGLKLAKDLRVKAGEFGYLTFPRDFGQGAEYAAPGHYRWRVVVDGRQVVGGRFSFEY
;
A
#
# COMPACT_ATOMS: atom_id res chain seq x y z
N MET A 1 -49.29 31.40 -55.27
CA MET A 1 -49.11 31.71 -53.83
C MET A 1 -48.85 30.40 -53.09
N LYS A 2 -47.61 30.07 -52.72
CA LYS A 2 -47.27 28.84 -51.96
C LYS A 2 -46.69 29.25 -50.61
N ARG A 3 -47.34 28.76 -49.55
CA ARG A 3 -47.10 29.10 -48.15
C ARG A 3 -45.79 28.49 -47.67
N ILE A 4 -45.01 29.32 -46.98
CA ILE A 4 -43.80 28.98 -46.23
C ILE A 4 -44.16 27.95 -45.15
N CYS A 5 -43.38 26.89 -45.04
CA CYS A 5 -43.40 25.98 -43.90
C CYS A 5 -41.99 25.99 -43.30
N CYS A 6 -41.74 26.91 -42.36
CA CYS A 6 -40.55 26.89 -41.52
C CYS A 6 -40.64 25.68 -40.61
N VAL A 7 -39.84 24.64 -40.89
CA VAL A 7 -39.62 23.55 -39.94
C VAL A 7 -38.70 24.09 -38.85
N LEU A 8 -39.28 24.38 -37.69
CA LEU A 8 -38.57 24.79 -36.49
C LEU A 8 -37.81 23.57 -35.96
N ALA A 9 -36.50 23.51 -36.22
CA ALA A 9 -35.63 22.48 -35.66
C ALA A 9 -35.52 22.69 -34.15
N LEU A 10 -36.24 21.88 -33.35
CA LEU A 10 -36.03 21.81 -31.91
C LEU A 10 -34.62 21.28 -31.65
N ALA A 11 -33.72 22.17 -31.21
CA ALA A 11 -32.44 21.80 -30.63
C ALA A 11 -32.70 21.14 -29.27
N LEU A 12 -32.81 19.81 -29.24
CA LEU A 12 -32.76 19.05 -27.99
C LEU A 12 -31.34 19.18 -27.42
N PRO A 13 -31.16 19.67 -26.17
CA PRO A 13 -29.85 19.63 -25.55
C PRO A 13 -29.46 18.16 -25.37
N LEU A 14 -28.41 17.75 -26.07
CA LEU A 14 -27.73 16.49 -25.80
C LEU A 14 -27.20 16.61 -24.36
N VAL A 15 -27.94 16.09 -23.39
CA VAL A 15 -27.43 15.94 -22.02
C VAL A 15 -26.33 14.88 -22.13
N ALA A 16 -25.10 15.34 -22.32
CA ALA A 16 -23.93 14.48 -22.28
C ALA A 16 -23.91 13.84 -20.90
N GLN A 17 -24.29 12.57 -20.83
CA GLN A 17 -24.25 11.78 -19.62
C GLN A 17 -22.77 11.70 -19.21
N ALA A 18 -22.42 12.40 -18.13
CA ALA A 18 -21.06 12.41 -17.61
C ALA A 18 -20.62 10.96 -17.39
N ALA A 19 -19.60 10.52 -18.13
CA ALA A 19 -19.01 9.19 -17.94
C ALA A 19 -18.49 9.05 -16.50
N PRO A 20 -18.43 7.84 -15.94
CA PRO A 20 -17.88 7.62 -14.61
C PRO A 20 -16.50 8.30 -14.48
N SER A 21 -16.38 9.28 -13.58
CA SER A 21 -15.17 10.11 -13.41
C SER A 21 -14.19 9.54 -12.37
N TRP A 22 -14.38 8.28 -11.98
CA TRP A 22 -13.59 7.67 -10.93
C TRP A 22 -12.28 7.14 -11.48
N GLN A 23 -11.20 7.43 -10.78
CA GLN A 23 -9.87 6.91 -11.03
C GLN A 23 -9.46 6.06 -9.83
N SER A 24 -8.81 4.92 -10.08
CA SER A 24 -8.23 4.06 -9.06
C SER A 24 -6.72 3.98 -9.21
N SER A 25 -6.04 3.67 -8.12
CA SER A 25 -4.61 3.33 -8.15
C SER A 25 -4.41 2.03 -8.93
N MET A 26 -3.53 2.04 -9.93
CA MET A 26 -3.08 0.84 -10.64
C MET A 26 -1.91 0.12 -9.94
N SER A 27 -1.39 0.68 -8.84
CA SER A 27 -0.22 0.16 -8.11
C SER A 27 -0.59 -0.88 -7.05
N THR A 28 0.31 -1.82 -6.80
CA THR A 28 0.21 -2.77 -5.67
C THR A 28 0.01 -2.03 -4.35
N PRO A 29 -0.94 -2.46 -3.49
CA PRO A 29 -1.11 -1.88 -2.16
C PRO A 29 0.16 -2.02 -1.33
N VAL A 30 0.40 -1.06 -0.45
CA VAL A 30 1.59 -1.01 0.42
C VAL A 30 1.20 -0.82 1.88
N ILE A 31 2.04 -1.31 2.78
CA ILE A 31 1.91 -1.12 4.23
C ILE A 31 3.26 -0.76 4.84
N GLU A 32 3.27 0.17 5.80
CA GLU A 32 4.45 0.50 6.60
C GLU A 32 4.54 -0.40 7.82
N LEU A 33 5.68 -1.07 7.98
CA LEU A 33 6.02 -1.89 9.13
C LEU A 33 7.02 -1.11 9.97
N GLY A 34 6.66 -0.77 11.20
CA GLY A 34 7.42 0.19 12.00
C GLY A 34 7.92 -0.32 13.35
N VAL A 35 9.02 0.26 13.83
CA VAL A 35 9.56 0.03 15.16
C VAL A 35 10.20 1.31 15.69
N ARG A 36 10.03 1.55 16.98
CA ARG A 36 10.75 2.59 17.72
C ARG A 36 11.02 2.12 19.12
N ASP A 37 12.26 2.21 19.54
CA ASP A 37 12.59 2.29 20.96
C ASP A 37 12.19 3.68 21.47
N LYS A 38 11.02 3.76 22.10
CA LYS A 38 10.43 5.02 22.56
C LYS A 38 11.26 5.68 23.65
N TYR A 39 11.96 4.88 24.47
CA TYR A 39 12.70 5.36 25.63
C TYR A 39 14.19 5.55 25.34
N GLY A 40 14.69 5.04 24.21
CA GLY A 40 16.05 5.27 23.74
C GLY A 40 17.11 4.49 24.54
N GLU A 41 16.70 3.40 25.17
CA GLU A 41 17.56 2.54 25.98
C GLU A 41 18.63 1.82 25.14
N LEU A 42 18.36 1.58 23.86
CA LEU A 42 19.23 0.85 22.95
C LEU A 42 20.24 1.74 22.20
N GLY A 43 20.07 3.06 22.25
CA GLY A 43 20.79 3.97 21.34
C GLY A 43 20.44 3.68 19.88
N ASP A 44 21.41 3.82 18.98
CA ASP A 44 21.22 3.44 17.59
C ASP A 44 21.25 1.89 17.47
N TYR A 45 20.20 1.25 16.95
CA TYR A 45 20.10 -0.22 16.79
C TYR A 45 19.83 -0.71 15.34
N THR A 46 20.06 -1.99 15.09
CA THR A 46 19.64 -2.66 13.84
C THR A 46 18.39 -3.48 14.09
N ALA A 47 17.34 -3.21 13.32
CA ALA A 47 16.08 -3.91 13.37
C ALA A 47 15.93 -4.84 12.16
N ARG A 48 15.72 -6.13 12.41
CA ARG A 48 15.42 -7.11 11.37
C ARG A 48 13.91 -7.29 11.25
N PHE A 49 13.35 -6.83 10.14
CA PHE A 49 11.94 -7.04 9.81
C PHE A 49 11.79 -8.35 9.07
N GLU A 50 10.92 -9.22 9.56
CA GLU A 50 10.62 -10.51 8.95
C GLU A 50 9.14 -10.58 8.60
N VAL A 51 8.83 -10.92 7.34
CA VAL A 51 7.47 -11.08 6.83
C VAL A 51 7.27 -12.53 6.40
N THR A 52 6.19 -13.14 6.86
CA THR A 52 5.70 -14.44 6.40
C THR A 52 4.37 -14.24 5.71
N GLY A 53 4.28 -14.66 4.44
CA GLY A 53 3.08 -14.52 3.62
C GLY A 53 2.45 -15.85 3.21
N PRO A 54 1.45 -15.81 2.31
CA PRO A 54 0.90 -16.97 1.64
C PRO A 54 1.97 -17.80 0.91
N ASN A 55 1.65 -19.06 0.61
CA ASN A 55 2.52 -19.98 -0.14
C ASN A 55 3.91 -20.20 0.48
N GLY A 56 4.04 -19.99 1.79
CA GLY A 56 5.30 -20.17 2.50
C GLY A 56 6.33 -19.06 2.27
N LEU A 57 5.92 -17.92 1.69
CA LEU A 57 6.79 -16.76 1.50
C LEU A 57 7.43 -16.34 2.83
N LYS A 58 8.75 -16.19 2.84
CA LYS A 58 9.52 -15.68 3.97
C LYS A 58 10.52 -14.64 3.46
N LEU A 59 10.39 -13.42 3.95
CA LEU A 59 11.25 -12.30 3.60
C LEU A 59 11.83 -11.69 4.85
N ALA A 60 13.06 -11.19 4.76
CA ALA A 60 13.70 -10.47 5.84
C ALA A 60 14.51 -9.29 5.30
N LYS A 61 14.46 -8.18 6.02
CA LYS A 61 15.21 -6.96 5.69
C LYS A 61 15.67 -6.28 6.96
N ASP A 62 16.95 -5.94 6.99
CA ASP A 62 17.54 -5.20 8.10
C ASP A 62 17.47 -3.69 7.83
N LEU A 63 17.11 -2.92 8.86
CA LEU A 63 17.08 -1.47 8.85
C LEU A 63 17.91 -0.94 10.02
N ARG A 64 18.82 -0.03 9.74
CA ARG A 64 19.54 0.73 10.78
C ARG A 64 18.63 1.85 11.27
N VAL A 65 18.29 1.85 12.56
CA VAL A 65 17.44 2.87 13.19
C VAL A 65 18.27 3.72 14.15
N LYS A 66 18.19 5.04 14.01
CA LYS A 66 18.85 5.98 14.92
C LYS A 66 18.07 6.09 16.23
N ALA A 67 18.78 6.40 17.32
CA ALA A 67 18.22 6.54 18.64
C ALA A 67 17.05 7.52 18.65
N GLY A 68 15.92 7.10 19.23
CA GLY A 68 14.73 7.94 19.34
C GLY A 68 13.97 8.16 18.03
N GLU A 69 14.45 7.71 16.87
CA GLU A 69 13.73 7.77 15.60
C GLU A 69 12.76 6.59 15.43
N PHE A 70 11.74 6.79 14.59
CA PHE A 70 10.84 5.73 14.16
C PHE A 70 11.36 5.13 12.85
N GLY A 71 11.86 3.90 12.90
CA GLY A 71 12.30 3.16 11.73
C GLY A 71 11.14 2.38 11.12
N TYR A 72 10.99 2.43 9.80
CA TYR A 72 9.98 1.65 9.11
C TYR A 72 10.46 1.16 7.74
N LEU A 73 9.85 0.08 7.27
CA LEU A 73 9.97 -0.42 5.90
C LEU A 73 8.59 -0.50 5.26
N THR A 74 8.51 -0.15 3.99
CA THR A 74 7.32 -0.26 3.15
C THR A 74 7.28 -1.63 2.51
N PHE A 75 6.32 -2.47 2.88
CA PHE A 75 6.08 -3.77 2.24
C PHE A 75 5.11 -3.63 1.06
N PRO A 76 5.36 -4.30 -0.09
CA PRO A 76 6.52 -5.15 -0.41
C PRO A 76 7.76 -4.39 -0.91
N ARG A 77 7.64 -3.07 -1.16
CA ARG A 77 8.63 -2.22 -1.85
C ARG A 77 10.08 -2.39 -1.38
N ASP A 78 10.32 -2.33 -0.08
CA ASP A 78 11.68 -2.29 0.48
C ASP A 78 12.32 -3.67 0.64
N PHE A 79 11.55 -4.74 0.41
CA PHE A 79 11.97 -6.12 0.53
C PHE A 79 12.50 -6.72 -0.80
N GLY A 80 12.50 -5.94 -1.89
CA GLY A 80 13.00 -6.37 -3.21
C GLY A 80 12.00 -6.12 -4.34
N GLN A 81 12.27 -6.61 -5.55
CA GLN A 81 11.34 -6.42 -6.68
C GLN A 81 9.99 -7.10 -6.45
N GLY A 82 8.98 -6.27 -6.19
CA GLY A 82 7.74 -6.07 -6.96
C GLY A 82 6.64 -7.16 -6.94
N ALA A 83 5.43 -6.81 -6.46
CA ALA A 83 4.11 -7.45 -6.64
C ALA A 83 3.93 -8.97 -6.35
N GLU A 84 4.88 -9.84 -6.68
CA GLU A 84 4.83 -11.29 -6.45
C GLU A 84 4.75 -11.62 -4.94
N TYR A 85 5.29 -10.73 -4.11
CA TYR A 85 5.23 -10.82 -2.64
C TYR A 85 3.94 -10.30 -2.02
N ALA A 86 3.06 -9.68 -2.81
CA ALA A 86 1.78 -9.14 -2.35
C ALA A 86 0.60 -9.94 -2.92
N ALA A 87 0.78 -11.26 -3.10
CA ALA A 87 -0.32 -12.16 -3.42
C ALA A 87 -1.47 -11.99 -2.40
N PRO A 88 -2.75 -12.19 -2.79
CA PRO A 88 -3.85 -12.09 -1.85
C PRO A 88 -3.67 -13.09 -0.71
N GLY A 89 -4.07 -12.70 0.48
CA GLY A 89 -4.06 -13.56 1.65
C GLY A 89 -3.42 -12.93 2.88
N HIS A 90 -3.16 -13.77 3.87
CA HIS A 90 -2.76 -13.33 5.20
C HIS A 90 -1.24 -13.30 5.36
N TYR A 91 -0.77 -12.20 5.91
CA TYR A 91 0.63 -11.95 6.23
C TYR A 91 0.79 -11.80 7.74
N ARG A 92 1.94 -12.25 8.24
CA ARG A 92 2.43 -11.98 9.58
C ARG A 92 3.76 -11.30 9.47
N TRP A 93 4.05 -10.36 10.36
CA TRP A 93 5.35 -9.73 10.42
C TRP A 93 5.82 -9.62 11.85
N ARG A 94 7.14 -9.57 12.01
CA ARG A 94 7.80 -9.31 13.30
C ARG A 94 9.06 -8.50 13.10
N VAL A 95 9.45 -7.77 14.14
CA VAL A 95 10.75 -7.12 14.23
C VAL A 95 11.57 -7.83 15.29
N VAL A 96 12.81 -8.17 14.92
CA VAL A 96 13.81 -8.74 15.82
C VAL A 96 14.93 -7.72 16.02
N VAL A 97 15.24 -7.42 17.28
CA VAL A 97 16.39 -6.61 17.71
C VAL A 97 17.17 -7.46 18.72
N ASP A 98 18.48 -7.58 18.54
CA ASP A 98 19.37 -8.40 19.38
C ASP A 98 18.84 -9.83 19.63
N GLY A 99 18.28 -10.45 18.58
CA GLY A 99 17.74 -11.81 18.63
C GLY A 99 16.38 -11.95 19.34
N ARG A 100 15.79 -10.85 19.83
CA ARG A 100 14.48 -10.85 20.51
C ARG A 100 13.41 -10.19 19.64
N GLN A 101 12.22 -10.79 19.61
CA GLN A 101 11.06 -10.15 18.99
C GLN A 101 10.60 -8.98 19.86
N VAL A 102 10.54 -7.78 19.28
CA VAL A 102 10.13 -6.54 19.98
C VAL A 102 8.79 -6.01 19.51
N VAL A 103 8.42 -6.28 18.25
CA VAL A 103 7.14 -5.87 17.64
C VAL A 103 6.67 -6.99 16.71
N GLY A 104 5.36 -7.10 16.51
CA GLY A 104 4.80 -7.93 15.44
C GLY A 104 3.33 -7.63 15.19
N GLY A 105 2.84 -8.10 14.06
CA GLY A 105 1.47 -7.86 13.63
C GLY A 105 1.03 -8.76 12.48
N ARG A 106 -0.17 -8.48 11.97
CA ARG A 106 -0.79 -9.20 10.85
C ARG A 106 -1.47 -8.20 9.94
N PHE A 107 -1.52 -8.52 8.65
CA PHE A 107 -2.28 -7.78 7.64
C PHE A 107 -2.74 -8.75 6.54
N SER A 108 -3.72 -8.35 5.73
CA SER A 108 -4.13 -9.08 4.54
C SER A 108 -4.18 -8.16 3.32
N PHE A 109 -3.91 -8.74 2.16
CA PHE A 109 -4.25 -8.13 0.88
C PHE A 109 -5.45 -8.86 0.29
N GLU A 110 -6.45 -8.08 -0.11
CA GLU A 110 -7.68 -8.51 -0.79
C GLU A 110 -7.83 -7.59 -2.00
N TYR A 111 -7.89 -8.15 -3.20
CA TYR A 111 -8.10 -7.40 -4.45
C TYR A 111 -8.83 -8.26 -5.48
#